data_AF-A0A6L7PCU4-F1
#
_entry.id   AF-A0A6L7PCU4-F1
#
_cell.length_a   1.000
_cell.length_b   1.000
_cell.length_c   1.000
_cell.angle_alpha   90.00
_cell.angle_beta   90.00
_cell.angle_gamma   90.00
#
_symmetry.space_group_name_H-M   'P 1'
#
loop_
_entity.id
_entity.type
_entity.pdbx_description
1 polymer ?
#
loop_
_entity_poly.entity_id
_entity_poly.type
_entity_poly.pdbx_seq_one_letter_code
_entity_poly.pdbx_strand_id
1 'polypeptide(L)'
;MQRASPPAAEDGPSRIGAWVLAARPATLTAAATPVVVGTAVALHAGEAQAGPAAAAMLGALALQVGANLANDVSDFRRGADTADRIGPPRVTQRGI
;
A
#
# COMPACT_ATOMS: atom_id res chain seq x y z
N MET A 1 33.05 -5.21 35.40
CA MET A 1 32.59 -5.52 34.03
C MET A 1 31.07 -5.56 34.02
N GLN A 2 30.41 -4.47 33.63
CA GLN A 2 28.96 -4.48 33.34
C GLN A 2 28.75 -5.21 32.02
N ARG A 3 28.01 -6.33 32.04
CA ARG A 3 27.54 -6.96 30.80
C ARG A 3 26.47 -6.04 30.22
N ALA A 4 26.70 -5.50 29.02
CA ALA A 4 25.67 -4.80 28.28
C ALA A 4 24.48 -5.76 28.10
N SER A 5 23.28 -5.31 28.47
CA SER A 5 22.04 -6.02 28.16
C SER A 5 21.91 -6.15 26.63
N PRO A 6 21.46 -7.30 26.10
CA PRO A 6 21.17 -7.40 24.68
C PRO A 6 20.06 -6.38 24.32
N PRO A 7 20.11 -5.75 23.13
CA PRO A 7 19.02 -4.90 22.68
C PRO A 7 17.73 -5.74 22.66
N ALA A 8 16.63 -5.16 23.16
CA ALA A 8 15.32 -5.77 23.04
C ALA A 8 15.07 -6.07 21.55
N ALA A 9 14.68 -7.31 21.23
CA ALA A 9 14.28 -7.64 19.88
C ALA A 9 13.08 -6.74 19.55
N GLU A 10 13.28 -5.78 18.64
CA GLU A 10 12.20 -4.98 18.08
C GLU A 10 11.26 -5.95 17.36
N ASP A 11 10.11 -6.27 17.97
CA ASP A 11 9.13 -7.16 17.38
C ASP A 11 8.65 -6.54 16.05
N GLY A 12 9.00 -7.18 14.93
CA GLY A 12 8.55 -6.79 13.60
C GLY A 12 7.01 -6.72 13.52
N PRO A 13 6.45 -6.03 12.52
CA PRO A 13 5.01 -5.91 12.40
C PRO A 13 4.35 -7.29 12.31
N SER A 14 3.21 -7.45 12.96
CA SER A 14 2.39 -8.65 12.82
C SER A 14 2.10 -8.94 11.34
N ARG A 15 1.78 -10.19 10.97
CA ARG A 15 1.45 -10.53 9.56
C ARG A 15 0.42 -9.59 8.96
N ILE A 16 -0.61 -9.24 9.72
CA ILE A 16 -1.65 -8.28 9.30
C ILE A 16 -1.04 -6.88 9.13
N GLY A 17 -0.20 -6.44 10.08
CA GLY A 17 0.52 -5.17 9.97
C GLY A 17 1.43 -5.09 8.75
N ALA A 18 2.09 -6.19 8.37
CA ALA A 18 2.89 -6.28 7.15
C ALA A 18 2.01 -6.11 5.89
N TRP A 19 0.86 -6.77 5.83
CA TRP A 19 -0.08 -6.61 4.71
C TRP A 19 -0.66 -5.19 4.62
N VAL A 20 -1.00 -4.58 5.75
CA VAL A 20 -1.48 -3.18 5.78
C VAL A 20 -0.39 -2.23 5.30
N LEU A 21 0.86 -2.44 5.74
CA LEU A 21 2.00 -1.62 5.31
C LEU A 21 2.28 -1.79 3.81
N ALA A 22 2.19 -3.02 3.29
CA ALA A 22 2.33 -3.32 1.86
C ALA A 22 1.22 -2.67 1.01
N ALA A 23 -0.02 -2.65 1.52
CA ALA A 23 -1.17 -2.07 0.83
C ALA A 23 -1.07 -0.54 0.66
N ARG A 24 -0.28 0.15 1.51
CA ARG A 24 -0.09 1.61 1.54
C ARG A 24 -1.44 2.38 1.49
N PRO A 25 -2.22 2.37 2.58
CA PRO A 25 -3.58 2.94 2.62
C PRO A 25 -3.67 4.39 2.14
N ALA A 26 -2.64 5.20 2.41
CA ALA A 26 -2.57 6.58 1.97
C ALA A 26 -2.58 6.75 0.43
N THR A 27 -2.16 5.73 -0.33
CA THR A 27 -2.17 5.75 -1.80
C THR A 27 -3.50 5.26 -2.39
N LEU A 28 -4.33 4.58 -1.60
CA LEU A 28 -5.59 4.00 -2.08
C LEU A 28 -6.63 5.07 -2.44
N THR A 29 -6.54 6.25 -1.82
CA THR A 29 -7.36 7.41 -2.18
C THR A 29 -7.16 7.82 -3.63
N ALA A 30 -5.91 7.82 -4.12
CA ALA A 30 -5.59 8.17 -5.50
C ALA A 30 -6.26 7.22 -6.51
N ALA A 31 -6.36 5.93 -6.19
CA ALA A 31 -7.04 4.95 -7.03
C ALA A 31 -8.58 5.03 -6.93
N ALA A 32 -9.10 5.37 -5.74
CA ALA A 32 -10.54 5.50 -5.52
C ALA A 32 -11.13 6.75 -6.17
N THR A 33 -10.41 7.87 -6.18
CA THR A 33 -10.88 9.16 -6.72
C THR A 33 -11.49 9.06 -8.14
N PRO A 34 -10.81 8.50 -9.16
CA PRO A 34 -11.39 8.43 -10.50
C PRO A 34 -12.65 7.57 -10.57
N VAL A 35 -12.74 6.50 -9.76
CA VAL A 35 -13.94 5.64 -9.70
C VAL A 35 -15.11 6.39 -9.06
N VAL A 36 -14.87 7.12 -7.97
CA VAL A 36 -15.91 7.96 -7.34
C VAL A 36 -16.40 9.03 -8.30
N VAL A 37 -15.49 9.73 -8.98
CA VAL A 37 -15.83 10.77 -9.95
C VAL A 37 -16.64 10.19 -11.12
N GLY A 38 -16.20 9.08 -11.70
CA GLY A 38 -16.94 8.41 -12.78
C GLY A 38 -18.32 7.93 -12.34
N THR A 39 -18.44 7.42 -11.11
CA THR A 39 -19.73 7.01 -10.53
C THR A 39 -20.65 8.22 -10.33
N ALA A 40 -20.13 9.36 -9.87
CA ALA A 40 -20.90 10.59 -9.72
C ALA A 40 -21.40 11.13 -11.08
N VAL A 41 -20.58 11.05 -12.13
CA VAL A 41 -20.99 11.40 -13.49
C VAL A 41 -22.11 10.48 -13.98
N ALA A 42 -21.99 9.16 -13.77
CA ALA A 42 -23.03 8.20 -14.15
C ALA A 42 -24.33 8.41 -13.35
N LEU A 43 -24.23 8.77 -12.06
CA LEU A 43 -25.38 9.14 -11.23
C LEU A 43 -26.10 10.36 -11.78
N HIS A 44 -25.35 11.38 -12.19
CA HIS A 44 -25.92 12.59 -12.79
C HIS A 44 -26.63 12.29 -14.12
N ALA A 45 -26.10 11.36 -14.92
CA ALA A 45 -26.71 10.93 -16.18
C ALA A 45 -27.91 9.98 -16.01
N GLY A 46 -28.19 9.50 -14.79
CA GLY A 46 -29.24 8.49 -14.55
C GLY A 46 -28.86 7.07 -15.00
N GLU A 47 -27.59 6.82 -15.29
CA GLU A 47 -27.07 5.55 -15.82
C GLU A 47 -26.21 4.79 -14.81
N ALA A 48 -26.15 5.25 -13.56
CA ALA A 48 -25.35 4.60 -12.53
C ALA A 48 -25.81 3.15 -12.28
N GLN A 49 -24.85 2.23 -12.34
CA GLN A 49 -25.06 0.84 -12.00
C GLN A 49 -24.11 0.44 -10.86
N ALA A 50 -24.66 -0.05 -9.76
CA ALA A 50 -23.88 -0.41 -8.57
C ALA A 50 -22.87 -1.53 -8.83
N GLY A 51 -23.22 -2.52 -9.67
CA GLY A 51 -22.35 -3.64 -10.02
C GLY A 51 -21.04 -3.19 -10.69
N PRO A 52 -21.10 -2.49 -11.84
CA PRO A 52 -19.93 -1.92 -12.49
C PRO A 52 -19.12 -0.97 -11.59
N ALA A 53 -19.78 -0.10 -10.81
CA ALA A 53 -19.08 0.81 -9.89
C ALA A 53 -18.31 0.04 -8.81
N ALA A 54 -18.90 -1.00 -8.22
CA ALA A 54 -18.25 -1.86 -7.23
C ALA A 54 -17.08 -2.64 -7.84
N ALA A 55 -17.27 -3.22 -9.03
CA ALA A 55 -16.21 -3.93 -9.75
C ALA A 55 -15.03 -3.00 -10.10
N ALA A 56 -15.32 -1.78 -10.57
CA ALA A 56 -14.31 -0.77 -10.87
C ALA A 56 -13.54 -0.34 -9.61
N MET A 57 -14.23 -0.15 -8.47
CA MET A 57 -13.58 0.20 -7.21
C MET A 57 -12.65 -0.91 -6.73
N LEU A 58 -13.13 -2.15 -6.73
CA LEU A 58 -12.31 -3.31 -6.36
C LEU A 58 -11.10 -3.46 -7.28
N GLY A 59 -11.30 -3.31 -8.59
CA GLY A 59 -10.23 -3.35 -9.59
C GLY A 59 -9.19 -2.25 -9.38
N ALA A 60 -9.62 -1.00 -9.20
CA ALA A 60 -8.73 0.13 -8.97
C ALA A 60 -7.88 -0.05 -7.70
N LEU A 61 -8.49 -0.48 -6.60
CA LEU A 61 -7.79 -0.75 -5.34
C LEU A 61 -6.79 -1.91 -5.49
N ALA A 62 -7.20 -3.01 -6.14
CA ALA A 62 -6.33 -4.16 -6.38
C ALA A 62 -5.12 -3.79 -7.25
N LEU A 63 -5.35 -3.00 -8.32
CA LEU A 63 -4.27 -2.51 -9.19
C LEU A 63 -3.32 -1.57 -8.43
N GLN A 64 -3.83 -0.69 -7.58
CA GLN A 64 -3.00 0.21 -6.77
C GLN A 64 -2.13 -0.57 -5.78
N VAL A 65 -2.70 -1.55 -5.08
CA VAL A 65 -1.95 -2.43 -4.17
C VAL A 65 -0.90 -3.23 -4.95
N GLY A 66 -1.27 -3.80 -6.10
CA GLY A 66 -0.35 -4.54 -6.97
C GLY A 66 0.83 -3.69 -7.45
N ALA A 67 0.56 -2.47 -7.91
CA ALA A 67 1.59 -1.52 -8.32
C ALA A 67 2.51 -1.12 -7.15
N ASN A 68 1.94 -0.90 -5.96
CA ASN A 68 2.71 -0.59 -4.75
C ASN A 68 3.68 -1.73 -4.40
N LEU A 69 3.21 -2.98 -4.47
CA LEU A 69 4.04 -4.16 -4.20
C LEU A 69 5.13 -4.35 -5.26
N ALA A 70 4.78 -4.23 -6.54
CA ALA A 70 5.73 -4.34 -7.64
C ALA A 70 6.85 -3.29 -7.53
N ASN A 71 6.50 -2.06 -7.17
CA ASN A 71 7.48 -0.99 -6.93
C ASN A 71 8.37 -1.29 -5.73
N ASP A 72 7.83 -1.83 -4.64
CA ASP A 72 8.62 -2.25 -3.45
C ASP A 72 9.69 -3.29 -3.83
N VAL A 73 9.29 -4.33 -4.57
CA VAL A 73 10.23 -5.38 -5.04
C VAL A 73 11.26 -4.83 -6.01
N SER A 74 10.85 -3.98 -6.95
CA SER A 74 11.74 -3.37 -7.94
C SER A 74 12.81 -2.50 -7.26
N ASP A 75 12.39 -1.65 -6.33
CA ASP A 75 13.30 -0.76 -5.62
C ASP A 75 14.25 -1.52 -4.69
N PHE A 76 13.78 -2.59 -4.03
CA PHE A 76 14.63 -3.49 -3.26
C PHE A 76 15.73 -4.10 -4.14
N ARG A 77 15.37 -4.63 -5.32
CA ARG A 77 16.32 -5.20 -6.28
C ARG A 77 17.30 -4.18 -6.85
N ARG A 78 16.91 -2.91 -6.95
CA ARG A 78 17.73 -1.82 -7.50
C ARG A 78 18.64 -1.17 -6.45
N GLY A 79 18.58 -1.58 -5.19
CA GLY A 79 19.38 -0.99 -4.11
C GLY A 79 18.99 0.46 -3.78
N ALA A 80 17.79 0.90 -4.18
CA ALA A 80 17.30 2.26 -3.95
C ALA A 80 16.85 2.50 -2.50
N ASP A 81 16.81 1.46 -1.68
CA ASP A 81 16.47 1.50 -0.27
C ASP A 81 17.72 1.79 0.59
N THR A 82 18.21 3.04 0.49
CA THR A 82 19.29 3.58 1.34
C THR A 82 18.75 4.10 2.68
N ALA A 83 19.62 4.19 3.70
CA ALA A 83 19.27 4.69 5.04
C ALA A 83 18.72 6.13 5.04
N ASP A 84 19.04 6.93 4.03
CA ASP A 84 18.61 8.32 3.87
C ASP A 84 17.20 8.49 3.25
N ARG A 85 16.44 7.40 3.12
CA ARG A 85 15.12 7.46 2.50
C ARG A 85 14.10 8.14 3.42
N ILE A 86 13.51 9.24 2.95
CA ILE A 86 12.38 9.91 3.61
C ILE A 86 11.06 9.32 3.08
N GLY A 87 10.41 8.46 3.87
CA GLY A 87 9.12 7.85 3.57
C GLY A 87 8.77 6.74 4.58
N PRO A 88 7.49 6.28 4.65
CA PRO A 88 7.11 5.23 5.59
C PRO A 88 7.91 3.93 5.32
N PRO A 89 8.31 3.20 6.39
CA PRO A 89 9.16 2.02 6.28
C PRO A 89 8.54 0.97 5.37
N ARG A 90 9.36 0.35 4.51
CA ARG A 90 8.92 -0.68 3.56
C ARG A 90 8.93 -2.06 4.19
N VAL A 91 8.05 -2.93 3.70
CA VAL A 91 7.94 -4.32 4.17
C VAL A 91 9.19 -5.10 3.74
N THR A 92 9.61 -4.89 2.49
CA THR A 92 10.82 -5.48 1.91
C THR A 92 12.12 -5.08 2.63
N GLN A 93 12.24 -3.86 3.15
CA GLN A 93 13.39 -3.43 3.97
C GLN A 93 13.52 -4.20 5.30
N ARG A 94 12.47 -4.88 5.75
CA ARG A 94 12.46 -5.63 7.01
C ARG A 94 12.53 -7.15 6.83
N GLY A 95 12.73 -7.65 5.61
CA GLY A 95 12.85 -9.09 5.34
C GLY A 95 11.55 -9.87 5.56
N ILE A 96 10.41 -9.18 5.45
CA ILE A 96 9.03 -9.72 5.51
C ILE A 96 8.29 -9.44 4.21
#